data_AF-A0A7K6QK01-F1
#
_entry.id   AF-A0A7K6QK01-F1
#
_cell.length_a   1.000
_cell.length_b   1.000
_cell.length_c   1.000
_cell.angle_alpha   90.00
_cell.angle_beta   90.00
_cell.angle_gamma   90.00
#
_symmetry.space_group_name_H-M   'P 1'
#
loop_
_entity.id
_entity.type
_entity.pdbx_description
1 polymer ?
#
loop_
_entity_poly.entity_id
_entity_poly.type
_entity_poly.pdbx_seq_one_letter_code
_entity_poly.pdbx_strand_id
1 'polypeptide(L)'
;MAVNPMAYEAQFFGFTPQTCMLRVYIAFQDYLFEVMAVVEGVMLKKLDGIPGCKISPPQIRKCTEKFLLFMKEYFDKLFVKMEEVLLQLVLEIPQNVLLPEDRVHEQYPCSKEEFQALQEELQQLQQQCRAEEAAAQALRAELEEQKAVRDELEQILQCFDGLENICREHGAGNFKESFALLTQSSKKLQDVLKEVEEKSRKMKQHDQLM
;
A
#
# COMPACT_ATOMS: atom_id res chain seq x y z
N MET A 1 -25.25 22.04 32.17
CA MET A 1 -25.87 20.93 31.41
C MET A 1 -24.90 20.59 30.30
N ALA A 2 -24.43 19.34 30.24
CA ALA A 2 -23.54 18.91 29.18
C ALA A 2 -24.32 18.95 27.86
N VAL A 3 -23.84 19.72 26.89
CA VAL A 3 -24.44 19.81 25.56
C VAL A 3 -24.15 18.47 24.87
N ASN A 4 -25.18 17.67 24.59
CA ASN A 4 -25.02 16.46 23.78
C ASN A 4 -24.92 16.90 22.30
N PRO A 5 -23.77 16.73 21.64
CA PRO A 5 -23.59 17.16 20.26
C PRO A 5 -24.35 16.30 19.24
N MET A 6 -24.92 15.15 19.63
CA MET A 6 -25.62 14.20 18.74
C MET A 6 -24.81 13.86 17.47
N ALA A 7 -23.52 13.53 17.67
CA ALA A 7 -22.59 13.28 16.58
C ALA A 7 -22.88 11.97 15.83
N TYR A 8 -23.43 10.97 16.53
CA TYR A 8 -23.75 9.67 15.94
C TYR A 8 -24.99 9.76 15.04
N GLU A 9 -25.99 10.51 15.50
CA GLU A 9 -27.17 10.88 14.74
C GLU A 9 -26.77 11.69 13.50
N ALA A 10 -25.81 12.61 13.63
CA ALA A 10 -25.33 13.41 12.51
C ALA A 10 -24.62 12.57 11.44
N GLN A 11 -23.92 11.50 11.82
CA GLN A 11 -23.34 10.56 10.87
C GLN A 11 -24.41 9.89 10.01
N PHE A 12 -25.52 9.45 10.63
CA PHE A 12 -26.63 8.81 9.92
C PHE A 12 -27.45 9.78 9.07
N PHE A 13 -27.86 10.92 9.64
CA PHE A 13 -28.76 11.86 8.97
C PHE A 13 -28.04 12.85 8.03
N GLY A 14 -26.72 13.00 8.18
CA GLY A 14 -25.93 14.02 7.46
C GLY A 14 -26.13 15.45 7.96
N PHE A 15 -26.93 15.64 9.02
CA PHE A 15 -27.13 16.91 9.71
C PHE A 15 -27.38 16.65 11.20
N THR A 16 -27.12 17.65 12.04
CA THR A 16 -27.44 17.53 13.46
C THR A 16 -28.94 17.75 13.70
N PRO A 17 -29.62 16.89 14.48
CA PRO A 17 -31.04 17.03 14.80
C PRO A 17 -31.42 18.43 15.31
N GLN A 18 -30.57 19.07 16.11
CA GLN A 18 -30.77 20.43 16.63
C GLN A 18 -30.83 21.47 15.51
N THR A 19 -30.01 21.32 14.46
CA THR A 19 -30.03 22.21 13.30
C THR A 19 -31.30 22.04 12.49
N CYS A 20 -31.79 20.81 12.36
CA CYS A 20 -33.09 20.55 11.73
C CYS A 20 -34.22 21.23 12.53
N MET A 21 -34.25 21.04 13.86
CA MET A 21 -35.24 21.65 14.73
C MET A 21 -35.21 23.18 14.68
N LEU A 22 -34.03 23.80 14.62
CA LEU A 22 -33.90 25.24 14.45
C LEU A 22 -34.50 25.72 13.13
N ARG A 23 -34.26 25.03 12.01
CA ARG A 23 -34.85 25.38 10.72
C ARG A 23 -36.37 25.26 10.73
N VAL A 24 -36.87 24.21 11.38
CA VAL A 24 -38.31 24.00 11.56
C VAL A 24 -38.91 25.11 12.42
N TYR A 25 -38.26 25.49 13.53
CA TYR A 25 -38.68 26.60 14.39
C TYR A 25 -38.83 27.91 13.60
N ILE A 26 -37.80 28.28 12.83
CA ILE A 26 -37.80 29.50 12.01
C ILE A 26 -38.93 29.45 10.99
N ALA A 27 -39.12 28.32 10.29
CA ALA A 27 -40.19 28.19 9.32
C ALA A 27 -41.58 28.36 9.95
N PHE A 28 -41.86 27.71 11.08
CA PHE A 28 -43.14 27.88 11.79
C PHE A 28 -43.35 29.32 12.27
N GLN A 29 -42.28 29.95 12.76
CA GLN A 29 -42.33 31.33 13.21
C GLN A 29 -42.64 32.28 12.05
N ASP A 30 -41.98 32.12 10.90
CA ASP A 30 -42.23 32.91 9.70
C ASP A 30 -43.69 32.77 9.24
N TYR A 31 -44.22 31.55 9.17
CA TYR A 31 -45.62 31.32 8.82
C TYR A 31 -46.60 31.97 9.83
N LEU A 32 -46.28 31.96 11.13
CA LEU A 32 -47.11 32.63 12.14
C LEU A 32 -47.16 34.14 11.87
N PHE A 33 -46.01 34.77 11.58
CA PHE A 33 -45.95 36.19 11.26
C PHE A 33 -46.69 36.52 9.95
N GLU A 34 -46.54 35.69 8.92
CA GLU A 34 -47.22 35.87 7.64
C GLU A 34 -48.75 35.80 7.80
N VAL A 35 -49.26 34.78 8.49
CA VAL A 35 -50.70 34.64 8.73
C VAL A 35 -51.24 35.82 9.53
N MET A 36 -50.52 36.27 10.55
CA MET A 36 -50.91 37.43 11.35
C MET A 36 -50.93 38.73 10.53
N ALA A 37 -49.98 38.93 9.62
CA ALA A 37 -49.97 40.06 8.70
C ALA A 37 -51.14 40.01 7.70
N VAL A 38 -51.50 38.82 7.19
CA VAL A 38 -52.67 38.64 6.33
C VAL A 38 -53.96 38.96 7.09
N VAL A 39 -54.09 38.48 8.33
CA VAL A 39 -55.27 38.76 9.18
C VAL A 39 -55.41 40.26 9.43
N GLU A 40 -54.32 40.95 9.79
CA GLU A 40 -54.33 42.41 9.95
C GLU A 40 -54.75 43.13 8.66
N GLY A 41 -54.18 42.72 7.52
CA GLY A 41 -54.52 43.28 6.22
C GLY A 41 -55.99 43.07 5.83
N VAL A 42 -56.56 41.91 6.14
CA VAL A 42 -57.99 41.62 5.91
C VAL A 42 -58.86 42.47 6.84
N MET A 43 -58.50 42.61 8.12
CA MET A 43 -59.24 43.45 9.05
C MET A 43 -59.27 44.90 8.57
N LEU A 44 -58.11 45.48 8.20
CA LEU A 44 -58.02 46.86 7.69
C LEU A 44 -58.90 47.06 6.44
N LYS A 45 -58.81 46.17 5.45
CA LYS A 45 -59.65 46.24 4.24
C LYS A 45 -61.15 46.16 4.52
N LYS A 46 -61.56 45.39 5.54
CA LYS A 46 -62.97 45.26 5.93
C LYS A 46 -63.46 46.48 6.70
N LEU A 47 -62.61 47.13 7.48
CA LEU A 47 -62.92 48.36 8.20
C LEU A 47 -63.10 49.56 7.27
N ASP A 48 -62.31 49.69 6.21
CA ASP A 48 -62.47 50.74 5.20
C ASP A 48 -63.84 50.68 4.49
N GLY A 49 -64.47 49.51 4.45
CA GLY A 49 -65.80 49.30 3.87
C GLY A 49 -66.99 49.68 4.76
N ILE A 50 -66.77 50.10 6.02
CA ILE A 50 -67.85 50.37 6.99
C ILE A 50 -67.97 51.90 7.22
N PRO A 51 -69.03 52.55 6.69
CA PRO A 51 -69.23 53.98 6.89
C PRO A 51 -69.51 54.30 8.38
N GLY A 52 -68.75 55.24 8.96
CA GLY A 52 -68.90 55.69 10.35
C GLY A 52 -68.10 54.91 11.40
N CYS A 53 -67.18 54.03 10.99
CA CYS A 53 -66.33 53.30 11.94
C CYS A 53 -65.33 54.24 12.65
N LYS A 54 -65.28 54.16 13.99
CA LYS A 54 -64.40 54.99 14.86
C LYS A 54 -63.08 54.31 15.22
N ILE A 55 -62.84 53.09 14.74
CA ILE A 55 -61.64 52.32 15.07
C ILE A 55 -60.49 52.82 14.20
N SER A 56 -59.40 53.24 14.84
CA SER A 56 -58.23 53.72 14.12
C SER A 56 -57.29 52.56 13.76
N PRO A 57 -56.65 52.58 12.57
CA PRO A 57 -55.63 51.60 12.17
C PRO A 57 -54.57 51.27 13.25
N PRO A 58 -54.01 52.24 14.02
CA PRO A 58 -53.06 51.92 15.08
C PRO A 58 -53.65 51.14 16.25
N GLN A 59 -54.97 51.22 16.52
CA GLN A 59 -55.61 50.39 17.54
C GLN A 59 -55.67 48.92 17.11
N ILE A 60 -55.92 48.66 15.83
CA ILE A 60 -55.92 47.31 15.26
C ILE A 60 -54.50 46.75 15.30
N ARG A 61 -53.50 47.50 14.85
CA ARG A 61 -52.11 47.09 14.91
C ARG A 61 -51.67 46.72 16.33
N LYS A 62 -51.99 47.56 17.32
CA LYS A 62 -51.69 47.27 18.73
C LYS A 62 -52.40 46.01 19.24
N CYS A 63 -53.62 45.74 18.76
CA CYS A 63 -54.37 44.52 19.07
C CYS A 63 -53.69 43.28 18.46
N THR A 64 -53.35 43.35 17.17
CA THR A 64 -52.64 42.29 16.43
C THR A 64 -51.28 41.99 17.08
N GLU A 65 -50.49 43.02 17.43
CA GLU A 65 -49.20 42.87 18.11
C GLU A 65 -49.36 42.19 19.48
N LYS A 66 -50.38 42.56 20.26
CA LYS A 66 -50.65 41.92 21.55
C LYS A 66 -51.05 40.45 21.39
N PHE A 67 -51.86 40.12 20.39
CA PHE A 67 -52.25 38.74 20.10
C PHE A 67 -51.07 37.92 19.57
N LEU A 68 -50.24 38.51 18.70
CA LEU A 68 -49.03 37.89 18.17
C LEU A 68 -48.03 37.54 19.28
N LEU A 69 -47.82 38.44 20.25
CA LEU A 69 -46.97 38.16 21.41
C LEU A 69 -47.51 36.97 22.23
N PHE A 70 -48.82 36.95 22.48
CA PHE A 70 -49.46 35.82 23.17
C PHE A 70 -49.30 34.50 22.40
N MET A 71 -49.53 34.52 21.09
CA MET A 71 -49.36 33.35 20.23
C MET A 71 -47.91 32.88 20.19
N LYS A 72 -46.94 33.80 20.14
CA LYS A 72 -45.53 33.47 20.16
C LYS A 72 -45.12 32.79 21.47
N GLU A 73 -45.50 33.35 22.62
CA GLU A 73 -45.17 32.73 23.92
C GLU A 73 -45.79 31.34 24.07
N TYR A 74 -47.01 31.14 23.56
CA TYR A 74 -47.67 29.85 23.57
C TYR A 74 -47.02 28.86 22.60
N PHE A 75 -46.67 29.32 21.40
CA PHE A 75 -45.94 28.56 20.39
C PHE A 75 -44.59 28.10 20.92
N ASP A 76 -43.78 29.00 21.50
CA ASP A 76 -42.45 28.68 22.04
C ASP A 76 -42.55 27.56 23.10
N LYS A 77 -43.54 27.64 24.01
CA LYS A 77 -43.78 26.61 25.04
C LYS A 77 -44.17 25.25 24.46
N LEU A 78 -44.98 25.23 23.40
CA LEU A 78 -45.38 23.99 22.74
C LEU A 78 -44.25 23.43 21.87
N PHE A 79 -43.51 24.30 21.21
CA PHE A 79 -42.41 23.92 20.33
C PHE A 79 -41.32 23.22 21.11
N VAL A 80 -40.93 23.73 22.29
CA VAL A 80 -39.92 23.07 23.14
C VAL A 80 -40.34 21.63 23.49
N LYS A 81 -41.61 21.40 23.83
CA LYS A 81 -42.11 20.04 24.12
C LYS A 81 -42.11 19.15 22.88
N MET A 82 -42.50 19.70 21.74
CA MET A 82 -42.49 18.96 20.47
C MET A 82 -41.05 18.63 20.05
N GLU A 83 -40.13 19.57 20.22
CA GLU A 83 -38.69 19.40 19.99
C GLU A 83 -38.13 18.27 20.83
N GLU A 84 -38.38 18.27 22.14
CA GLU A 84 -37.95 17.18 23.04
C GLU A 84 -38.46 15.82 22.56
N VAL A 85 -39.73 15.71 22.18
CA VAL A 85 -40.33 14.46 21.71
C VAL A 85 -39.74 14.02 20.37
N LEU A 86 -39.55 14.94 19.42
CA LEU A 86 -38.97 14.63 18.11
C LEU A 86 -37.51 14.19 18.24
N LEU A 87 -36.74 14.89 19.09
CA LEU A 87 -35.36 14.52 19.37
C LEU A 87 -35.29 13.13 19.99
N GLN A 88 -36.11 12.82 20.99
CA GLN A 88 -36.04 11.54 21.72
C GLN A 88 -36.59 10.34 20.93
N LEU A 89 -37.64 10.53 20.13
CA LEU A 89 -38.35 9.40 19.51
C LEU A 89 -38.10 9.22 18.03
N VAL A 90 -37.67 10.28 17.33
CA VAL A 90 -37.56 10.28 15.86
C VAL A 90 -36.11 10.48 15.41
N LEU A 91 -35.42 11.44 16.02
CA LEU A 91 -34.09 11.87 15.58
C LEU A 91 -32.95 11.35 16.47
N GLU A 92 -33.25 10.52 17.45
CA GLU A 92 -32.27 9.83 18.30
C GLU A 92 -32.03 8.41 17.78
N ILE A 93 -30.76 8.03 17.69
CA ILE A 93 -30.39 6.64 17.42
C ILE A 93 -30.25 5.94 18.77
N PRO A 94 -31.05 4.88 19.03
CA PRO A 94 -30.94 4.16 20.29
C PRO A 94 -29.53 3.61 20.49
N GLN A 95 -28.98 3.70 21.70
CA GLN A 95 -27.62 3.24 22.02
C GLN A 95 -27.38 1.74 21.76
N ASN A 96 -28.46 0.97 21.68
CA ASN A 96 -28.46 -0.46 21.37
C ASN A 96 -28.51 -0.76 19.86
N VAL A 97 -28.55 0.25 19.00
CA VAL A 97 -28.58 0.11 17.55
C VAL A 97 -27.27 0.57 16.98
N LEU A 98 -26.61 -0.34 16.27
CA LEU A 98 -25.38 -0.06 15.55
C LEU A 98 -25.69 0.27 14.10
N LEU A 99 -25.13 1.37 13.59
CA LEU A 99 -25.28 1.76 12.21
C LEU A 99 -24.61 0.73 11.27
N PRO A 100 -25.13 0.55 10.04
CA PRO A 100 -24.54 -0.37 9.07
C PRO A 100 -23.05 -0.12 8.79
N GLU A 101 -22.64 1.15 8.85
CA GLU A 101 -21.26 1.62 8.66
C GLU A 101 -20.31 1.07 9.72
N ASP A 102 -20.79 0.93 10.96
CA ASP A 102 -19.98 0.48 12.08
C ASP A 102 -20.00 -1.04 12.27
N ARG A 103 -20.76 -1.80 11.46
CA ARG A 103 -20.87 -3.28 11.59
C ARG A 103 -19.52 -3.99 11.56
N VAL A 104 -18.53 -3.40 10.89
CA VAL A 104 -17.16 -3.90 10.87
C VAL A 104 -16.52 -3.93 12.27
N HIS A 105 -16.88 -2.97 13.13
CA HIS A 105 -16.39 -2.89 14.51
C HIS A 105 -17.03 -3.94 15.42
N GLU A 106 -18.27 -4.36 15.13
CA GLU A 106 -18.93 -5.47 15.83
C GLU A 106 -18.45 -6.84 15.34
N GLN A 107 -18.26 -7.00 14.03
CA GLN A 107 -17.85 -8.28 13.43
C GLN A 107 -16.37 -8.59 13.68
N TYR A 108 -15.52 -7.56 13.70
CA TYR A 108 -14.08 -7.70 13.90
C TYR A 108 -13.62 -6.72 14.97
N PRO A 109 -13.97 -6.98 16.25
CA PRO A 109 -13.48 -6.15 17.34
C PRO A 109 -11.97 -6.36 17.43
N CYS A 110 -11.20 -5.35 17.05
CA CYS A 110 -9.75 -5.36 17.16
C CYS A 110 -9.37 -4.45 18.33
N SER A 111 -8.73 -5.03 19.35
CA SER A 111 -8.17 -4.26 20.44
C SER A 111 -6.97 -3.44 19.93
N LYS A 112 -6.64 -2.36 20.64
CA LYS A 112 -5.47 -1.54 20.29
C LYS A 112 -4.17 -2.34 20.33
N GLU A 113 -4.09 -3.33 21.22
CA GLU A 113 -2.93 -4.19 21.39
C GLU A 113 -2.79 -5.16 20.21
N GLU A 114 -3.89 -5.81 19.78
CA GLU A 114 -3.89 -6.67 18.59
C GLU A 114 -3.58 -5.88 17.32
N PHE A 115 -4.09 -4.65 17.20
CA PHE A 115 -3.78 -3.78 16.06
C PHE A 115 -2.30 -3.41 16.01
N GLN A 116 -1.69 -3.12 17.17
CA GLN A 116 -0.26 -2.84 17.28
C GLN A 116 0.58 -4.07 16.94
N ALA A 117 0.22 -5.25 17.47
CA ALA A 117 0.90 -6.51 17.14
C ALA A 117 0.83 -6.81 15.64
N LEU A 118 -0.33 -6.60 15.00
CA LEU A 118 -0.49 -6.78 13.56
C LEU A 118 0.37 -5.79 12.76
N GLN A 119 0.51 -4.55 13.23
CA GLN A 119 1.36 -3.55 12.60
C GLN A 119 2.84 -3.92 12.71
N GLU A 120 3.28 -4.46 13.85
CA GLU A 120 4.64 -4.97 14.04
C GLU A 120 4.90 -6.19 13.16
N GLU A 121 3.97 -7.13 13.08
CA GLU A 121 4.05 -8.30 12.20
C GLU A 121 4.17 -7.88 10.73
N LEU A 122 3.35 -6.94 10.27
CA LEU A 122 3.45 -6.39 8.92
C LEU A 122 4.83 -5.78 8.62
N GLN A 123 5.39 -5.03 9.57
CA GLN A 123 6.73 -4.47 9.40
C GLN A 123 7.81 -5.56 9.34
N GLN A 124 7.70 -6.59 10.18
CA GLN A 124 8.62 -7.72 10.17
C GLN A 124 8.55 -8.50 8.86
N LEU A 125 7.35 -8.83 8.37
CA LEU A 125 7.18 -9.50 7.08
C LEU A 125 7.72 -8.65 5.94
N GLN A 126 7.47 -7.35 5.93
CA GLN A 126 7.99 -6.47 4.89
C GLN A 126 9.53 -6.45 4.88
N GLN A 127 10.16 -6.46 6.05
CA GLN A 127 11.61 -6.54 6.16
C GLN A 127 12.15 -7.90 5.68
N GLN A 128 11.47 -9.00 6.02
CA GLN A 128 11.81 -10.33 5.54
C GLN A 128 11.71 -10.44 4.02
N CYS A 129 10.63 -9.94 3.41
CA CYS A 129 10.49 -9.93 1.96
C CYS A 129 11.64 -9.20 1.27
N ARG A 130 12.07 -8.04 1.80
CA ARG A 130 13.22 -7.31 1.23
C ARG A 130 14.54 -8.08 1.38
N ALA A 131 14.74 -8.75 2.52
CA ALA A 131 15.92 -9.58 2.73
C ALA A 131 15.95 -10.78 1.77
N GLU A 132 14.81 -11.44 1.57
CA GLU A 132 14.65 -12.54 0.61
C GLU A 132 14.88 -12.08 -0.83
N GLU A 133 14.38 -10.90 -1.22
CA GLU A 133 14.66 -10.32 -2.54
C GLU A 133 16.17 -10.05 -2.73
N ALA A 134 16.84 -9.51 -1.72
CA ALA A 134 18.29 -9.27 -1.76
C ALA A 134 19.07 -10.59 -1.82
N ALA A 135 18.68 -11.60 -1.05
CA ALA A 135 19.29 -12.93 -1.09
C ALA A 135 19.10 -13.60 -2.46
N ALA A 136 17.90 -13.51 -3.04
CA ALA A 136 17.63 -14.01 -4.38
C ALA A 136 18.47 -13.31 -5.46
N GLN A 137 18.71 -12.00 -5.31
CA GLN A 137 19.63 -11.27 -6.21
C GLN A 137 21.08 -11.73 -6.03
N ALA A 138 21.55 -11.92 -4.80
CA ALA A 138 22.90 -12.41 -4.52
C ALA A 138 23.12 -13.82 -5.12
N LEU A 139 22.17 -14.74 -4.91
CA LEU A 139 22.22 -16.09 -5.47
C LEU A 139 22.25 -16.07 -7.01
N ARG A 140 21.50 -15.16 -7.65
CA ARG A 140 21.56 -14.99 -9.11
C ARG A 140 22.94 -14.51 -9.56
N ALA A 141 23.55 -13.57 -8.84
CA ALA A 141 24.89 -13.08 -9.16
C ALA A 141 25.95 -14.19 -9.02
N GLU A 142 25.89 -14.98 -7.94
CA GLU A 142 26.78 -16.13 -7.74
C GLU A 142 26.62 -17.19 -8.86
N LEU A 143 25.38 -17.41 -9.31
CA LEU A 143 25.12 -18.36 -10.39
C LEU A 143 25.72 -17.90 -11.73
N GLU A 144 25.65 -16.61 -12.04
CA GLU A 144 26.31 -16.06 -13.23
C GLU A 144 27.84 -16.10 -13.12
N GLU A 145 28.41 -15.85 -11.94
CA GLU A 145 29.85 -16.03 -11.71
C GLU A 145 30.28 -17.50 -11.90
N GLN A 146 29.50 -18.44 -11.35
CA GLN A 146 29.77 -19.86 -11.49
C GLN A 146 29.71 -20.32 -12.96
N LYS A 147 28.77 -19.78 -13.75
CA LYS A 147 28.71 -20.03 -15.20
C LYS A 147 29.97 -19.53 -15.90
N ALA A 148 30.41 -18.31 -15.60
CA ALA A 148 31.61 -17.74 -16.20
C ALA A 148 32.85 -18.61 -15.93
N VAL A 149 33.06 -19.03 -14.67
CA VAL A 149 34.18 -19.91 -14.30
C VAL A 149 34.07 -21.28 -14.99
N ARG A 150 32.87 -21.84 -15.10
CA ARG A 150 32.66 -23.11 -15.82
C ARG A 150 33.03 -22.97 -17.29
N ASP A 151 32.62 -21.89 -17.94
CA ASP A 151 32.89 -21.65 -19.35
C ASP A 151 34.41 -21.43 -19.59
N GLU A 152 35.11 -20.77 -18.66
CA GLU A 152 36.58 -20.66 -18.68
C GLU A 152 37.27 -22.03 -18.55
N LEU A 153 36.81 -22.88 -17.62
CA LEU A 153 37.34 -24.24 -17.46
C LEU A 153 37.09 -25.10 -18.71
N GLU A 154 35.93 -24.96 -19.34
CA GLU A 154 35.62 -25.66 -20.58
C GLU A 154 36.52 -25.21 -21.74
N GLN A 155 36.81 -23.91 -21.85
CA GLN A 155 37.79 -23.40 -22.82
C GLN A 155 39.19 -23.98 -22.59
N ILE A 156 39.61 -24.10 -21.33
CA ILE A 156 40.91 -24.72 -20.98
C ILE A 156 40.93 -26.20 -21.39
N LEU A 157 39.85 -26.95 -21.11
CA LEU A 157 39.74 -28.34 -21.54
C LEU A 157 39.79 -28.48 -23.07
N GLN A 158 39.05 -27.64 -23.80
CA GLN A 158 39.08 -27.61 -25.26
C GLN A 158 40.48 -27.26 -25.80
N CYS A 159 41.23 -26.39 -25.12
CA CYS A 159 42.62 -26.08 -25.47
C CYS A 159 43.54 -27.30 -25.29
N PHE A 160 43.39 -28.05 -24.19
CA PHE A 160 44.12 -29.30 -24.00
C PHE A 160 43.77 -30.34 -25.06
N ASP A 161 42.48 -30.55 -25.33
CA ASP A 161 42.01 -31.47 -26.38
C ASP A 161 42.56 -31.05 -27.76
N GLY A 162 42.56 -29.75 -28.07
CA GLY A 162 43.14 -29.21 -29.29
C GLY A 162 44.65 -29.47 -29.40
N LEU A 163 45.40 -29.26 -28.32
CA LEU A 163 46.83 -29.54 -28.28
C LEU A 163 47.11 -31.03 -28.48
N GLU A 164 46.38 -31.91 -27.77
CA GLU A 164 46.49 -33.36 -27.94
C GLU A 164 46.18 -33.80 -29.37
N ASN A 165 45.15 -33.23 -29.99
CA ASN A 165 44.77 -33.52 -31.37
C ASN A 165 45.85 -33.09 -32.37
N ILE A 166 46.39 -31.87 -32.28
CA ILE A 166 47.51 -31.41 -33.13
C ILE A 166 48.72 -32.35 -32.99
N CYS A 167 49.03 -32.77 -31.78
CA CYS A 167 50.16 -33.64 -31.49
C CYS A 167 49.94 -35.06 -32.05
N ARG A 168 48.69 -35.55 -32.02
CA ARG A 168 48.29 -36.80 -32.66
C ARG A 168 48.41 -36.73 -34.19
N GLU A 169 47.99 -35.62 -34.80
CA GLU A 169 48.11 -35.39 -36.25
C GLU A 169 49.57 -35.34 -36.71
N HIS A 170 50.47 -34.78 -35.91
CA HIS A 170 51.90 -34.68 -36.21
C HIS A 170 52.69 -35.92 -35.77
N GLY A 171 52.02 -37.02 -35.40
CA GLY A 171 52.63 -38.31 -35.10
C GLY A 171 53.27 -38.46 -33.73
N ALA A 172 53.11 -37.48 -32.84
CA ALA A 172 53.64 -37.47 -31.46
C ALA A 172 52.51 -37.54 -30.42
N GLY A 173 51.51 -38.39 -30.66
CA GLY A 173 50.27 -38.45 -29.86
C GLY A 173 50.45 -38.79 -28.37
N ASN A 174 51.60 -39.31 -27.96
CA ASN A 174 51.98 -39.41 -26.56
C ASN A 174 53.43 -38.94 -26.40
N PHE A 175 53.59 -37.70 -25.92
CA PHE A 175 54.92 -37.12 -25.68
C PHE A 175 55.74 -37.98 -24.73
N LYS A 176 55.15 -38.55 -23.69
CA LYS A 176 55.87 -39.37 -22.70
C LYS A 176 56.50 -40.61 -23.34
N GLU A 177 55.75 -41.31 -24.18
CA GLU A 177 56.25 -42.48 -24.92
C GLU A 177 57.25 -42.07 -26.00
N SER A 178 56.98 -40.98 -26.72
CA SER A 178 57.86 -40.46 -27.78
C SER A 178 59.22 -40.02 -27.21
N PHE A 179 59.24 -39.28 -26.09
CA PHE A 179 60.46 -38.89 -25.39
C PHE A 179 61.19 -40.11 -24.78
N ALA A 180 60.46 -41.11 -24.27
CA ALA A 180 61.07 -42.33 -23.76
C ALA A 180 61.79 -43.12 -24.87
N LEU A 181 61.15 -43.28 -26.03
CA LEU A 181 61.74 -43.91 -27.21
C LEU A 181 62.95 -43.12 -27.73
N LEU A 182 62.85 -41.79 -27.82
CA LEU A 182 63.95 -40.94 -28.26
C LEU A 182 65.15 -41.05 -27.31
N THR A 183 64.91 -41.04 -25.99
CA THR A 183 65.96 -41.17 -24.97
C THR A 183 66.64 -42.55 -25.05
N GLN A 184 65.85 -43.62 -25.22
CA GLN A 184 66.39 -44.98 -25.37
C GLN A 184 67.20 -45.13 -26.65
N SER A 185 66.72 -44.57 -27.76
CA SER A 185 67.39 -44.61 -29.07
C SER A 185 68.68 -43.80 -29.05
N SER A 186 68.65 -42.61 -28.45
CA SER A 186 69.82 -41.74 -28.25
C SER A 186 70.88 -42.42 -27.40
N LYS A 187 70.47 -43.11 -26.31
CA LYS A 187 71.39 -43.89 -25.48
C LYS A 187 72.08 -45.02 -26.28
N LYS A 188 71.30 -45.80 -27.04
CA LYS A 188 71.86 -46.84 -27.91
C LYS A 188 72.82 -46.27 -28.97
N LEU A 189 72.47 -45.14 -29.58
CA LEU A 189 73.34 -44.46 -30.54
C LEU A 189 74.65 -43.97 -29.91
N GLN A 190 74.57 -43.43 -28.69
CA GLN A 190 75.74 -42.99 -27.93
C GLN A 190 76.65 -44.16 -27.57
N ASP A 191 76.08 -45.31 -27.21
CA ASP A 191 76.84 -46.53 -26.92
C ASP A 191 77.53 -47.06 -28.20
N VAL A 192 76.83 -47.09 -29.34
CA VAL A 192 77.41 -47.48 -30.65
C VAL A 192 78.48 -46.49 -31.11
N LEU A 193 78.30 -45.18 -30.91
CA LEU A 193 79.31 -44.17 -31.22
C LEU A 193 80.59 -44.38 -30.39
N LYS A 194 80.45 -44.71 -29.10
CA LYS A 194 81.60 -45.06 -28.25
C LYS A 194 82.31 -46.32 -28.75
N GLU A 195 81.57 -47.35 -29.14
CA GLU A 195 82.16 -48.56 -29.72
C GLU A 195 82.88 -48.29 -31.06
N VAL A 196 82.31 -47.45 -31.92
CA VAL A 196 82.93 -47.04 -33.19
C VAL A 196 84.17 -46.18 -32.94
N GLU A 197 84.14 -45.26 -31.97
CA GLU A 197 85.32 -44.51 -31.56
C GLU A 197 86.42 -45.40 -30.99
N GLU A 198 86.06 -46.40 -30.15
CA GLU A 198 87.02 -47.36 -29.62
C GLU A 198 87.61 -48.25 -30.70
N LYS A 199 86.80 -48.74 -31.65
CA LYS A 199 87.28 -49.50 -32.82
C LYS A 199 88.14 -48.64 -33.75
N SER A 200 87.78 -47.37 -33.95
CA SER A 200 88.56 -46.41 -34.73
C SER A 200 89.91 -46.11 -34.07
N ARG A 201 89.95 -45.97 -32.73
CA ARG A 201 91.22 -45.86 -31.98
C ARG A 201 92.07 -47.13 -32.09
N LYS A 202 91.45 -48.32 -32.03
CA LYS A 202 92.14 -49.61 -32.22
C LYS A 202 92.68 -49.79 -33.65
N MET A 203 91.94 -49.34 -34.67
CA MET A 203 92.44 -49.34 -36.06
C MET A 203 93.60 -48.36 -36.26
N LYS A 204 93.54 -47.16 -35.66
CA LYS A 204 94.68 -46.21 -35.68
C LYS A 204 95.92 -46.73 -34.96
N GLN A 205 95.76 -47.59 -33.94
CA GLN A 205 96.87 -48.29 -33.29
C GLN A 205 97.41 -49.47 -34.12
N HIS A 206 96.58 -50.08 -34.98
CA HIS A 206 97.02 -51.15 -35.88
C HIS A 206 97.79 -50.60 -37.10
N ASP A 207 97.41 -49.42 -37.61
CA ASP A 207 98.15 -48.71 -38.67
C ASP A 207 99.48 -48.08 -38.18
N GLN A 208 99.74 -48.01 -36.87
CA GLN A 208 101.06 -47.64 -36.31
C GLN A 208 101.98 -48.85 -36.05
N LEU A 209 101.48 -50.07 -36.29
CA LEU A 209 102.19 -51.33 -36.06
C LEU A 209 102.43 -52.13 -37.36
N MET A 210 102.16 -51.52 -38.51
CA MET A 210 102.63 -51.93 -39.85
C MET A 210 103.61 -50.89 -40.37
#